data_AF-A0A8T5U5W2-F1
#
_entry.id   AF-A0A8T5U5W2-F1
#
_cell.length_a   1.000
_cell.length_b   1.000
_cell.length_c   1.000
_cell.angle_alpha   90.00
_cell.angle_beta   90.00
_cell.angle_gamma   90.00
#
_symmetry.space_group_name_H-M   'P 1'
#
loop_
_entity.id
_entity.type
_entity.pdbx_description
1 polymer ?
#
loop_
_entity_poly.entity_id
_entity_poly.type
_entity_poly.pdbx_seq_one_letter_code
_entity_poly.pdbx_strand_id
1 'polypeptide(L)'
;MDYFKKIFKESIIIVLISSVMGLFSGTLLSNNEVVLSSFPIILLVLPSLNSLIGDISTVLVSRLTSHLYIGTLSPKIQVSDRLKQDFYGLAITILLSLAALISLGYMLGSVIGIEIVNPLLIISILIITILILFGFMFVFLFMGSILIFRKGNDPNNFLIPMLTSLADFLTPLFIIIFIQIFV
;
A
#
# COMPACT_ATOMS: atom_id res chain seq x y z
N MET A 1 21.88 21.08 19.12
CA MET A 1 20.72 20.70 19.98
C MET A 1 19.38 21.01 19.31
N ASP A 2 19.22 22.12 18.58
CA ASP A 2 17.92 22.49 17.99
C ASP A 2 17.46 21.57 16.86
N TYR A 3 18.40 21.04 16.06
CA TYR A 3 18.09 20.06 15.02
C TYR A 3 17.53 18.75 15.59
N PHE A 4 18.11 18.27 16.70
CA PHE A 4 17.61 17.10 17.42
C PHE A 4 16.19 17.33 17.97
N LYS A 5 15.94 18.49 18.60
CA LYS A 5 14.59 18.84 19.10
C LYS A 5 13.57 18.94 17.97
N LYS A 6 13.97 19.46 16.80
CA LYS A 6 13.12 19.55 15.62
C LYS A 6 12.75 18.16 15.09
N ILE A 7 13.73 17.29 14.86
CA ILE A 7 13.49 15.90 14.45
C ILE A 7 12.59 15.21 15.45
N PHE A 8 12.91 15.30 16.75
CA PHE A 8 12.13 14.63 17.79
C PHE A 8 10.66 15.08 17.80
N LYS A 9 10.40 16.39 17.65
CA LYS A 9 9.04 16.94 17.59
C LYS A 9 8.28 16.52 16.33
N GLU A 10 8.95 16.50 15.17
CA GLU A 10 8.33 16.07 13.90
C GLU A 10 8.05 14.56 13.92
N SER A 11 9.02 13.75 14.34
CA SER A 11 8.87 12.30 14.45
C SER A 11 7.79 11.88 15.44
N ILE A 12 7.65 12.54 16.59
CA ILE A 12 6.65 12.14 17.59
C ILE A 12 5.21 12.34 17.09
N ILE A 13 4.98 13.39 16.29
CA ILE A 13 3.68 13.64 15.67
C ILE A 13 3.35 12.53 14.66
N ILE A 14 4.33 12.20 13.80
CA ILE A 14 4.17 11.14 12.80
C ILE A 14 3.92 9.79 13.48
N VAL A 15 4.70 9.46 14.52
CA VAL A 15 4.56 8.21 15.28
C VAL A 15 3.21 8.14 16.01
N LEU A 16 2.71 9.23 16.57
CA LEU A 16 1.39 9.25 17.20
C LEU A 16 0.29 8.98 16.17
N ILE A 17 0.36 9.62 15.00
CA ILE A 17 -0.60 9.40 13.93
C ILE A 17 -0.54 7.96 13.43
N SER A 18 0.65 7.42 13.14
CA SER A 18 0.80 6.04 12.68
C SER A 18 0.35 5.04 13.74
N SER A 19 0.60 5.30 15.02
CA SER A 19 0.13 4.45 16.13
C SER A 19 -1.39 4.41 16.19
N VAL A 20 -2.07 5.55 16.05
CA VAL A 20 -3.53 5.62 16.02
C VAL A 20 -4.08 4.83 14.82
N MET A 21 -3.51 4.99 13.62
CA MET A 21 -3.90 4.20 12.45
C MET A 21 -3.64 2.70 12.65
N GLY A 22 -2.53 2.34 13.30
CA GLY A 22 -2.20 0.97 13.68
C GLY A 22 -3.23 0.36 14.63
N LEU A 23 -3.78 1.14 15.57
CA LEU A 23 -4.89 0.69 16.42
C LEU A 23 -6.15 0.39 15.60
N PHE A 24 -6.49 1.23 14.62
CA PHE A 24 -7.61 0.96 13.73
C PHE A 24 -7.38 -0.32 12.91
N SER A 25 -6.20 -0.51 12.34
CA SER A 25 -5.86 -1.74 11.62
C SER A 25 -5.93 -2.98 12.54
N GLY A 26 -5.32 -2.91 13.71
CA GLY A 26 -5.31 -4.01 14.69
C GLY A 26 -6.71 -4.38 15.20
N THR A 27 -7.55 -3.39 15.51
CA THR A 27 -8.96 -3.64 15.89
C THR A 27 -9.75 -4.26 14.74
N LEU A 28 -9.49 -3.85 13.50
CA LEU A 28 -10.15 -4.41 12.32
C LEU A 28 -9.76 -5.88 12.10
N LEU A 29 -8.48 -6.21 12.23
CA LEU A 29 -7.97 -7.59 12.19
C LEU A 29 -8.57 -8.43 13.33
N SER A 30 -8.57 -7.90 14.57
CA SER A 30 -9.10 -8.60 15.75
C SER A 30 -10.60 -8.88 15.65
N ASN A 31 -11.40 -7.92 15.20
CA ASN A 31 -12.84 -8.11 15.04
C ASN A 31 -13.19 -9.14 13.96
N ASN A 32 -12.27 -9.43 13.04
CA ASN A 32 -12.46 -10.38 11.93
C ASN A 32 -11.58 -11.62 12.07
N GLU A 33 -11.07 -11.92 13.27
CA GLU A 33 -10.19 -13.06 13.54
C GLU A 33 -10.82 -14.39 13.09
N VAL A 34 -12.12 -14.59 13.36
CA VAL A 34 -12.85 -15.80 12.95
C VAL A 34 -12.83 -15.98 11.42
N VAL A 35 -13.05 -14.90 10.67
CA VAL A 35 -13.02 -14.92 9.20
C VAL A 35 -11.60 -15.23 8.71
N LEU A 36 -10.59 -14.55 9.26
CA LEU A 36 -9.19 -14.73 8.84
C LEU A 36 -8.63 -16.12 9.19
N SER A 37 -9.00 -16.66 10.34
CA SER A 37 -8.62 -18.01 10.76
C SER A 37 -9.24 -19.11 9.89
N SER A 38 -10.36 -18.81 9.23
CA SER A 38 -10.98 -19.70 8.24
C SER A 38 -10.19 -19.76 6.92
N PHE A 39 -9.31 -18.78 6.67
CA PHE A 39 -8.42 -18.73 5.50
C PHE A 39 -6.95 -18.52 5.91
N PRO A 40 -6.27 -19.52 6.52
CA PRO A 40 -4.92 -19.35 7.06
C PRO A 40 -3.88 -18.89 6.04
N ILE A 41 -4.06 -19.25 4.77
CA ILE A 41 -3.19 -18.82 3.68
C ILE A 41 -3.23 -17.30 3.46
N ILE A 42 -4.34 -16.63 3.77
CA ILE A 42 -4.44 -15.18 3.69
C ILE A 42 -3.59 -14.54 4.79
N LEU A 43 -3.61 -15.09 6.01
CA LEU A 43 -2.75 -14.63 7.11
C LEU A 43 -1.25 -14.78 6.78
N LEU A 44 -0.86 -15.85 6.08
CA LEU A 44 0.51 -16.05 5.60
C LEU A 44 0.94 -14.93 4.62
N VAL A 45 0.03 -14.54 3.73
CA VAL A 45 0.32 -13.66 2.59
C VAL A 45 0.05 -12.17 2.89
N LEU A 46 -0.75 -11.86 3.90
CA LEU A 46 -1.16 -10.50 4.24
C LEU A 46 0.03 -9.56 4.52
N PRO A 47 1.07 -9.94 5.28
CA PRO A 47 2.22 -9.05 5.51
C PRO A 47 2.98 -8.71 4.22
N SER A 48 3.15 -9.68 3.31
CA SER A 48 3.87 -9.46 2.05
C SER A 48 3.05 -8.63 1.06
N LEU A 49 1.73 -8.79 1.03
CA LEU A 49 0.84 -7.91 0.26
C LEU A 49 0.89 -6.47 0.75
N ASN A 50 0.88 -6.31 2.08
CA ASN A 50 0.95 -5.01 2.70
C ASN A 50 2.29 -4.30 2.39
N SER A 51 3.41 -5.02 2.46
CA SER A 51 4.71 -4.50 2.01
C SER A 51 4.67 -4.11 0.54
N LEU A 52 4.14 -4.98 -0.33
CA LEU A 52 4.11 -4.74 -1.77
C LEU A 52 3.40 -3.41 -2.13
N ILE A 53 2.22 -3.16 -1.56
CA ILE A 53 1.49 -1.91 -1.84
C ILE A 53 2.21 -0.69 -1.25
N GLY A 54 2.80 -0.82 -0.06
CA GLY A 54 3.59 0.24 0.58
C GLY A 54 4.83 0.61 -0.24
N ASP A 55 5.56 -0.38 -0.74
CA ASP A 55 6.77 -0.21 -1.53
C ASP A 55 6.46 0.46 -2.87
N ILE A 56 5.46 -0.03 -3.61
CA ILE A 56 5.02 0.56 -4.88
C ILE A 56 4.56 2.01 -4.69
N SER A 57 3.81 2.28 -3.62
CA SER A 57 3.34 3.63 -3.28
C SER A 57 4.49 4.57 -2.93
N THR A 58 5.51 4.07 -2.23
CA THR A 58 6.72 4.83 -1.89
C THR A 58 7.55 5.16 -3.13
N VAL A 59 7.70 4.19 -4.05
CA VAL A 59 8.35 4.41 -5.35
C VAL A 59 7.61 5.46 -6.17
N LEU A 60 6.28 5.39 -6.21
CA LEU A 60 5.44 6.37 -6.91
C LEU A 60 5.70 7.79 -6.38
N VAL A 61 5.60 7.99 -5.06
CA VAL A 61 5.82 9.31 -4.44
C VAL A 61 7.23 9.82 -4.75
N SER A 62 8.24 8.97 -4.59
CA SER A 62 9.64 9.36 -4.86
C SER A 62 9.85 9.78 -6.32
N ARG A 63 9.24 9.07 -7.28
CA ARG A 63 9.28 9.41 -8.71
C ARG A 63 8.54 10.71 -9.00
N LEU A 64 7.32 10.87 -8.48
CA LEU A 64 6.53 12.09 -8.66
C LEU A 64 7.25 13.32 -8.12
N THR A 65 7.81 13.22 -6.91
CA THR A 65 8.63 14.26 -6.31
C THR A 65 9.82 14.61 -7.20
N SER A 66 10.58 13.62 -7.67
CA SER A 66 11.71 13.85 -8.58
C SER A 66 11.26 14.54 -9.87
N HIS A 67 10.13 14.09 -10.44
CA HIS A 67 9.60 14.66 -11.67
C HIS A 67 9.16 16.12 -11.52
N LEU A 68 8.61 16.49 -10.36
CA LEU A 68 8.24 17.86 -10.02
C LEU A 68 9.47 18.76 -9.83
N TYR A 69 10.50 18.30 -9.12
CA TYR A 69 11.74 19.08 -8.91
C TYR A 69 12.56 19.27 -10.19
N ILE A 70 12.64 18.26 -11.05
CA ILE A 70 13.36 18.36 -12.34
C ILE A 70 12.53 19.13 -13.39
N GLY A 71 11.23 19.35 -13.13
CA GLY A 71 10.33 20.07 -14.05
C GLY A 71 9.80 19.24 -15.21
N THR A 72 10.08 17.93 -15.24
CA THR A 72 9.50 16.98 -16.21
C THR A 72 7.99 16.77 -16.02
N LEU A 73 7.48 17.05 -14.82
CA LEU A 73 6.05 17.07 -14.53
C LEU A 73 5.68 18.45 -13.97
N SER A 74 4.70 19.09 -14.60
CA SER A 74 4.19 20.36 -14.11
C SER A 74 3.45 20.19 -12.78
N PRO A 75 3.48 21.17 -11.86
CA PRO A 75 2.72 21.15 -10.61
C PRO A 75 1.22 21.47 -10.83
N LYS A 76 0.58 20.77 -11.78
CA LYS A 76 -0.83 20.85 -12.12
C LYS A 76 -1.40 19.44 -12.20
N ILE A 77 -2.65 19.27 -11.81
CA ILE A 77 -3.37 17.99 -11.92
C ILE A 77 -3.73 17.79 -13.38
N GLN A 78 -2.81 17.23 -14.14
CA GLN A 78 -2.99 16.92 -15.54
C GLN A 78 -2.31 15.61 -15.88
N VAL A 79 -2.94 14.84 -16.76
CA VAL A 79 -2.35 13.61 -17.28
C VAL A 79 -1.22 13.98 -18.23
N SER A 80 -0.01 13.55 -17.90
CA SER A 80 1.16 13.67 -18.77
C SER A 80 1.56 12.28 -19.28
N ASP A 81 2.28 12.24 -20.40
CA ASP A 81 2.80 10.96 -20.91
C ASP A 81 3.79 10.33 -19.92
N ARG A 82 4.49 11.16 -19.15
CA ARG A 82 5.36 10.68 -18.08
C ARG A 82 4.58 9.99 -16.96
N LEU A 83 3.45 10.57 -16.55
CA LEU A 83 2.56 9.96 -15.57
C LEU A 83 2.00 8.62 -16.06
N LYS A 84 1.65 8.53 -17.36
CA LYS A 84 1.22 7.25 -17.96
C LYS A 84 2.34 6.22 -17.94
N GLN A 85 3.57 6.60 -18.29
CA GLN A 85 4.73 5.70 -18.24
C GLN A 85 4.96 5.16 -16.82
N ASP A 86 4.87 6.02 -15.80
CA ASP A 86 4.97 5.59 -14.41
C ASP A 86 3.81 4.67 -14.01
N PHE A 87 2.58 4.98 -14.43
CA PHE A 87 1.42 4.12 -14.18
C PHE A 87 1.62 2.72 -14.78
N TYR A 88 1.93 2.61 -16.06
CA TYR A 88 2.13 1.31 -16.71
C TYR A 88 3.33 0.56 -16.16
N GLY A 89 4.43 1.26 -15.89
CA GLY A 89 5.62 0.65 -15.29
C GLY A 89 5.31 0.05 -13.93
N LEU A 90 4.66 0.81 -13.04
CA LEU A 90 4.27 0.33 -11.72
C LEU A 90 3.18 -0.73 -11.77
N ALA A 91 2.23 -0.64 -12.70
CA ALA A 91 1.20 -1.66 -12.90
C ALA A 91 1.81 -3.00 -13.33
N ILE A 92 2.79 -2.99 -14.22
CA ILE A 92 3.51 -4.21 -14.61
C ILE A 92 4.31 -4.74 -13.42
N THR A 93 5.04 -3.88 -12.70
CA THR A 93 5.81 -4.29 -11.52
C THR A 93 4.92 -4.92 -10.47
N ILE A 94 3.80 -4.30 -10.10
CA ILE A 94 2.93 -4.82 -9.05
C ILE A 94 2.27 -6.14 -9.45
N LEU A 95 1.91 -6.32 -10.73
CA LEU A 95 1.36 -7.58 -11.24
C LEU A 95 2.40 -8.71 -11.22
N LEU A 96 3.63 -8.44 -11.64
CA LEU A 96 4.72 -9.42 -11.60
C LEU A 96 5.07 -9.79 -10.15
N SER A 97 5.18 -8.80 -9.26
CA SER A 97 5.43 -9.02 -7.84
C SER A 97 4.29 -9.79 -7.18
N LEU A 98 3.03 -9.49 -7.52
CA LEU A 98 1.89 -10.26 -7.03
C LEU A 98 1.94 -11.71 -7.51
N ALA A 99 2.25 -11.95 -8.79
CA ALA A 99 2.36 -13.30 -9.33
C ALA A 99 3.46 -14.11 -8.60
N ALA A 100 4.62 -13.49 -8.34
CA ALA A 100 5.70 -14.10 -7.56
C ALA A 100 5.30 -14.36 -6.10
N LEU A 101 4.58 -13.43 -5.48
CA LEU A 101 4.10 -13.57 -4.11
C LEU A 101 3.06 -14.69 -3.99
N ILE A 102 2.13 -14.79 -4.95
CA ILE A 102 1.15 -15.88 -4.99
C ILE A 102 1.88 -17.22 -5.17
N SER A 103 2.78 -17.34 -6.14
CA SER A 103 3.49 -18.61 -6.36
C SER A 103 4.30 -19.05 -5.14
N LEU A 104 5.03 -18.13 -4.50
CA LEU A 104 5.76 -18.40 -3.26
C LEU A 104 4.82 -18.74 -2.10
N GLY A 105 3.71 -18.01 -1.95
CA GLY A 105 2.71 -18.27 -0.92
C GLY A 105 2.11 -19.67 -1.02
N TYR A 106 1.78 -20.11 -2.23
CA TYR A 106 1.31 -21.48 -2.49
C TYR A 106 2.37 -22.54 -2.20
N MET A 107 3.61 -22.32 -2.63
CA MET A 107 4.72 -23.25 -2.37
C MET A 107 4.96 -23.39 -0.86
N LEU A 108 5.05 -22.27 -0.13
CA LEU A 108 5.27 -22.27 1.31
C LEU A 108 4.07 -22.84 2.08
N GLY A 109 2.84 -22.48 1.69
CA GLY A 109 1.63 -23.03 2.28
C GLY A 109 1.57 -24.55 2.18
N SER A 110 1.94 -25.11 1.01
CA SER A 110 2.05 -26.55 0.81
C SER A 110 3.11 -27.21 1.71
N VAL A 111 4.29 -26.59 1.84
CA VAL A 111 5.38 -27.09 2.70
C VAL A 111 5.00 -27.10 4.18
N ILE A 112 4.26 -26.09 4.64
CA ILE A 112 3.82 -25.95 6.04
C ILE A 112 2.58 -26.83 6.33
N GLY A 113 1.93 -27.37 5.30
CA GLY A 113 0.72 -28.18 5.44
C GLY A 113 -0.56 -27.36 5.65
N ILE A 114 -0.59 -26.12 5.18
CA ILE A 114 -1.80 -25.29 5.18
C ILE A 114 -2.78 -25.82 4.14
N GLU A 115 -3.98 -26.18 4.55
CA GLU A 115 -5.05 -26.54 3.62
C GLU A 115 -5.53 -25.29 2.86
N ILE A 116 -5.40 -25.31 1.54
CA ILE A 116 -5.81 -24.20 0.68
C ILE A 116 -7.17 -24.52 0.07
N VAL A 117 -8.22 -24.07 0.75
CA VAL A 117 -9.60 -24.23 0.27
C VAL A 117 -9.88 -23.19 -0.81
N ASN A 118 -10.34 -23.67 -1.98
CA ASN A 118 -10.71 -22.84 -3.13
C ASN A 118 -9.61 -21.86 -3.61
N PRO A 119 -8.53 -22.38 -4.21
CA PRO A 119 -7.35 -21.58 -4.55
C PRO A 119 -7.63 -20.44 -5.54
N LEU A 120 -8.54 -20.67 -6.49
CA LEU A 120 -8.93 -19.67 -7.49
C LEU A 120 -9.63 -18.47 -6.84
N LEU A 121 -10.45 -18.71 -5.82
CA LEU A 121 -11.14 -17.66 -5.05
C LEU A 121 -10.13 -16.80 -4.28
N ILE A 122 -9.15 -17.41 -3.63
CA ILE A 122 -8.12 -16.67 -2.92
C ILE A 122 -7.33 -15.80 -3.90
N ILE A 123 -6.91 -16.37 -5.03
CA ILE A 123 -6.16 -15.63 -6.06
C ILE A 123 -6.98 -14.45 -6.58
N SER A 124 -8.28 -14.63 -6.85
CA SER A 124 -9.13 -13.53 -7.32
C SER A 124 -9.28 -12.42 -6.28
N ILE A 125 -9.46 -12.77 -5.00
CA ILE A 125 -9.49 -11.81 -3.88
C ILE A 125 -8.18 -11.01 -3.83
N LEU A 126 -7.02 -11.67 -3.92
CA LEU A 126 -5.72 -10.99 -3.87
C LEU A 126 -5.51 -10.05 -5.07
N ILE A 127 -5.86 -10.48 -6.27
CA ILE A 127 -5.76 -9.66 -7.49
C ILE A 127 -6.67 -8.44 -7.40
N ILE A 128 -7.94 -8.63 -7.03
CA ILE A 128 -8.90 -7.52 -6.93
C ILE A 128 -8.45 -6.53 -5.86
N THR A 129 -7.98 -7.02 -4.72
CA THR A 129 -7.41 -6.20 -3.64
C THR A 129 -6.27 -5.34 -4.16
N ILE A 130 -5.26 -5.95 -4.80
CA ILE A 130 -4.07 -5.21 -5.24
C ILE A 130 -4.43 -4.16 -6.30
N LEU A 131 -5.34 -4.47 -7.22
CA LEU A 131 -5.70 -3.58 -8.32
C LEU A 131 -6.45 -2.36 -7.82
N ILE A 132 -7.39 -2.56 -6.88
CA ILE A 132 -8.16 -1.47 -6.28
C ILE A 132 -7.25 -0.58 -5.43
N LEU A 133 -6.39 -1.18 -4.60
CA LEU A 133 -5.43 -0.43 -3.79
C LEU A 133 -4.44 0.34 -4.66
N PHE A 134 -3.90 -0.28 -5.71
CA PHE A 134 -2.99 0.37 -6.64
C PHE A 134 -3.64 1.58 -7.30
N GLY A 135 -4.86 1.42 -7.85
CA GLY A 135 -5.59 2.52 -8.47
C GLY A 135 -5.87 3.66 -7.48
N PHE A 136 -6.36 3.32 -6.29
CA PHE A 136 -6.64 4.29 -5.23
C PHE A 136 -5.38 5.05 -4.80
N MET A 137 -4.30 4.33 -4.44
CA MET A 137 -3.03 4.92 -4.02
C MET A 137 -2.42 5.76 -5.14
N PHE A 138 -2.50 5.31 -6.39
CA PHE A 138 -1.94 6.07 -7.50
C PHE A 138 -2.58 7.46 -7.63
N VAL A 139 -3.91 7.52 -7.63
CA VAL A 139 -4.65 8.79 -7.72
C VAL A 139 -4.41 9.64 -6.48
N PHE A 140 -4.54 9.05 -5.29
CA PHE A 140 -4.37 9.73 -4.01
C PHE A 140 -2.99 10.38 -3.90
N LEU A 141 -1.93 9.63 -4.18
CA LEU A 141 -0.54 10.10 -4.05
C LEU A 141 -0.16 11.07 -5.16
N PHE A 142 -0.70 10.91 -6.37
CA PHE A 142 -0.52 11.90 -7.43
C PHE A 142 -1.09 13.25 -7.05
N MET A 143 -2.36 13.28 -6.61
CA MET A 143 -3.01 14.51 -6.15
C MET A 143 -2.29 15.11 -4.94
N GLY A 144 -1.97 14.27 -3.96
CA GLY A 144 -1.23 14.68 -2.76
C GLY A 144 0.13 15.29 -3.10
N SER A 145 0.88 14.69 -4.03
CA SER A 145 2.21 15.17 -4.41
C SER A 145 2.16 16.56 -5.03
N ILE A 146 1.21 16.79 -5.94
CA ILE A 146 1.03 18.11 -6.55
C ILE A 146 0.62 19.15 -5.50
N LEU A 147 -0.32 18.81 -4.61
CA LEU A 147 -0.80 19.74 -3.59
C LEU A 147 0.29 20.14 -2.60
N ILE A 148 1.08 19.17 -2.12
CA ILE A 148 2.15 19.42 -1.15
C ILE A 148 3.29 20.19 -1.81
N PHE A 149 3.68 19.82 -3.03
CA PHE A 149 4.71 20.52 -3.78
C PHE A 149 4.31 21.97 -4.08
N ARG A 150 3.05 22.25 -4.43
CA ARG A 150 2.54 23.62 -4.62
C ARG A 150 2.61 24.47 -3.35
N LYS A 151 2.60 23.85 -2.17
CA LYS A 151 2.79 24.53 -0.88
C LYS A 151 4.27 24.77 -0.54
N GLY A 152 5.20 24.38 -1.42
CA GLY A 152 6.65 24.53 -1.22
C GLY A 152 7.26 23.45 -0.32
N ASN A 153 6.51 22.40 0.01
CA ASN A 153 6.97 21.30 0.85
C ASN A 153 7.38 20.10 -0.01
N ASP A 154 8.33 19.31 0.48
CA ASP A 154 8.70 18.04 -0.16
C ASP A 154 7.59 16.99 0.09
N PRO A 155 6.93 16.47 -0.96
CA PRO A 155 5.92 15.42 -0.82
C PRO A 155 6.41 14.16 -0.10
N ASN A 156 7.70 13.80 -0.24
CA ASN A 156 8.26 12.61 0.39
C ASN A 156 8.13 12.66 1.92
N ASN A 157 8.35 13.84 2.52
CA ASN A 157 8.34 14.03 3.97
C ASN A 157 6.94 13.83 4.60
N PHE A 158 5.88 13.98 3.82
CA PHE A 158 4.50 13.89 4.30
C PHE A 158 3.79 12.64 3.81
N LEU A 159 3.96 12.30 2.53
CA LEU A 159 3.20 11.22 1.90
C LEU A 159 3.76 9.84 2.24
N ILE A 160 5.08 9.67 2.39
CA ILE A 160 5.64 8.35 2.69
C ILE A 160 5.17 7.82 4.05
N PRO A 161 5.23 8.60 5.15
CA PRO A 161 4.69 8.11 6.43
C PRO A 161 3.18 7.86 6.38
N MET A 162 2.45 8.72 5.66
CA MET A 162 0.99 8.62 5.54
C MET A 162 0.55 7.40 4.71
N LEU A 163 1.21 7.12 3.59
CA LEU A 163 0.85 6.01 2.71
C LEU A 163 1.14 4.67 3.36
N THR A 164 2.20 4.55 4.18
CA THR A 164 2.48 3.31 4.91
C THR A 164 1.37 3.02 5.92
N SER A 165 0.96 4.02 6.70
CA SER A 165 -0.16 3.86 7.65
C SER A 165 -1.50 3.58 6.94
N LEU A 166 -1.72 4.19 5.77
CA LEU A 166 -2.89 3.89 4.94
C LEU A 166 -2.84 2.47 4.37
N ALA A 167 -1.69 2.00 3.89
CA ALA A 167 -1.51 0.64 3.41
C ALA A 167 -1.80 -0.38 4.52
N ASP A 168 -1.23 -0.15 5.71
CA ASP A 168 -1.42 -1.02 6.89
C ASP A 168 -2.89 -1.17 7.28
N PHE A 169 -3.71 -0.14 7.05
CA PHE A 169 -5.14 -0.16 7.33
C PHE A 169 -5.97 -0.69 6.16
N LEU A 170 -5.72 -0.20 4.94
CA LEU A 170 -6.54 -0.50 3.78
C LEU A 170 -6.32 -1.92 3.27
N THR A 171 -5.11 -2.46 3.33
CA THR A 171 -4.81 -3.83 2.88
C THR A 171 -5.68 -4.88 3.60
N PRO A 172 -5.65 -5.00 4.94
CA PRO A 172 -6.53 -5.94 5.65
C PRO A 172 -8.01 -5.60 5.46
N LEU A 173 -8.39 -4.31 5.43
CA LEU A 173 -9.77 -3.89 5.20
C LEU A 173 -10.35 -4.43 3.89
N PHE A 174 -9.66 -4.21 2.76
CA PHE A 174 -10.14 -4.66 1.46
C PHE A 174 -10.14 -6.18 1.34
N ILE A 175 -9.13 -6.86 1.89
CA ILE A 175 -9.11 -8.33 1.94
C ILE A 175 -10.35 -8.84 2.66
N ILE A 176 -10.65 -8.34 3.86
CA ILE A 176 -11.80 -8.77 4.66
C ILE A 176 -13.11 -8.49 3.93
N ILE A 177 -13.26 -7.30 3.34
CA ILE A 177 -14.46 -6.94 2.56
C ILE A 177 -14.65 -7.93 1.41
N PHE A 178 -13.61 -8.25 0.65
CA PHE A 178 -13.74 -9.17 -0.48
C PHE A 178 -13.98 -10.61 -0.05
N ILE A 179 -13.39 -11.07 1.05
CA ILE A 179 -13.76 -12.37 1.63
C ILE A 179 -15.26 -12.39 1.94
N GLN A 180 -15.79 -11.38 2.63
CA GLN A 180 -17.21 -11.31 2.99
C GLN A 180 -18.17 -11.18 1.79
N ILE A 181 -17.69 -10.65 0.65
CA ILE A 181 -18.50 -10.51 -0.57
C ILE A 181 -18.50 -11.80 -1.39
N PHE A 182 -17.37 -12.50 -1.47
CA PHE A 182 -17.19 -13.64 -2.37
C PHE A 182 -17.34 -15.01 -1.70
N VAL A 183 -17.38 -15.08 -0.36
CA VAL A 183 -17.61 -16.29 0.45
C VAL A 183 -18.97 -16.20 1.11
#